data_AF-A0AAE5LUX5-F1
#
_entry.id   AF-A0AAE5LUX5-F1
#
_cell.length_a   1.000
_cell.length_b   1.000
_cell.length_c   1.000
_cell.angle_alpha   90.00
_cell.angle_beta   90.00
_cell.angle_gamma   90.00
#
_symmetry.space_group_name_H-M   'P 1'
#
loop_
_entity.id
_entity.type
_entity.pdbx_description
1 polymer ?
#
loop_
_entity_poly.entity_id
_entity_poly.type
_entity_poly.pdbx_seq_one_letter_code
_entity_poly.pdbx_strand_id
1 'polypeptide(L)'
;MTNDNNSSGFSRRKILGGLGTIGIASAGAGLGTTAFFSDRTTFRNNHLEAGELDLAVKYHFFADQGIAGELDETGVVNKSYADENGVHAKASYELGDIKPGDTGQLKFCFSIVDNPSYLWACGVLTDETAGKGGELLADYIDATLQYCDKDGEPIEDGIIAEGTFREILAALNAGVALNADADPEQDIANRTCYDGSEDHESFEEPCLCIDWELPVRSLTESERENNDIQTSQLKFDLDFTAEQCRHNDGTNNPCVTVEPPECDQTVVDGESIQAAIDEAEPGDTICVEAGTYEEALTVDIEDLTLFGANGNTPGASAARGAESTIIGSVSVGANEDGVTINGFRIEGLTTLRGLDAVFENNVVRRESGAGVSTQSSAPVRPNSFTIENNDVSVGGQGLQLDGNSQTQSLAVLNNLLQNNGRAIQTFGSLHDGLIANDGGSITGNTVTENGDGVRLAGGGFVVSSNMITDNNTYGIRPGAGSISLTGLEITGNDIEDNSANGIQVDGGADIEDVTINENNITGNEPFGVNNETGVLLDATNNWWGDADGPSGEGPGSGDAVSEDVDFTPFATTPF
;
A
#
# COMPACT_ATOMS: atom_id res chain seq x y z
N MET A 1 53.61 -56.07 21.66
CA MET A 1 52.20 -55.62 21.66
C MET A 1 52.12 -54.34 22.46
N THR A 2 51.89 -53.27 21.72
CA THR A 2 51.38 -51.92 22.03
C THR A 2 50.39 -51.84 23.19
N ASN A 3 50.11 -50.71 23.82
CA ASN A 3 50.79 -49.42 24.02
C ASN A 3 49.86 -48.62 24.98
N ASP A 4 50.40 -47.56 25.56
CA ASP A 4 49.70 -46.33 25.99
C ASP A 4 48.91 -46.31 27.30
N ASN A 5 49.61 -45.82 28.33
CA ASN A 5 49.05 -44.93 29.35
C ASN A 5 49.22 -43.48 28.88
N ASN A 6 48.13 -42.75 28.69
CA ASN A 6 48.14 -41.31 28.93
C ASN A 6 46.80 -40.83 29.49
N SER A 7 46.90 -39.97 30.49
CA SER A 7 45.87 -39.60 31.44
C SER A 7 44.79 -38.67 30.90
N SER A 8 43.54 -39.02 31.19
CA SER A 8 42.41 -38.19 31.63
C SER A 8 42.56 -36.66 31.64
N GLY A 9 41.67 -35.99 30.90
CA GLY A 9 41.31 -34.58 31.09
C GLY A 9 40.00 -34.24 30.37
N PHE A 10 38.89 -34.29 31.11
CA PHE A 10 37.52 -33.87 30.77
C PHE A 10 36.63 -34.81 29.93
N SER A 11 35.86 -35.61 30.67
CA SER A 11 34.58 -36.17 30.24
C SER A 11 33.44 -35.22 30.68
N ARG A 12 32.35 -35.21 29.88
CA ARG A 12 30.94 -34.80 30.16
C ARG A 12 30.53 -33.40 29.66
N ARG A 13 29.71 -33.31 28.60
CA ARG A 13 28.22 -33.27 28.64
C ARG A 13 27.62 -32.66 27.35
N LYS A 14 26.55 -33.32 26.86
CA LYS A 14 25.42 -32.82 26.05
C LYS A 14 25.81 -32.37 24.63
N ILE A 15 25.54 -33.13 23.56
CA ILE A 15 24.19 -33.43 23.02
C ILE A 15 23.16 -32.40 23.50
N LEU A 16 23.08 -31.28 22.77
CA LEU A 16 21.83 -30.57 22.56
C LEU A 16 21.41 -30.91 21.14
N GLY A 17 20.55 -31.93 21.03
CA GLY A 17 19.64 -31.98 19.90
C GLY A 17 18.64 -30.84 20.10
N GLY A 18 18.74 -29.82 19.26
CA GLY A 18 17.56 -29.07 18.85
C GLY A 18 16.96 -29.87 17.71
N LEU A 19 16.03 -30.77 18.01
CA LEU A 19 15.09 -31.28 17.01
C LEU A 19 13.98 -30.23 16.98
N GLY A 20 14.14 -29.21 16.14
CA GLY A 20 13.04 -28.38 15.65
C GLY A 20 12.56 -28.99 14.35
N THR A 21 11.28 -29.31 14.27
CA THR A 21 10.62 -29.79 13.05
C THR A 21 10.27 -28.58 12.18
N ILE A 22 10.77 -28.56 10.95
CA ILE A 22 10.08 -27.87 9.85
C ILE A 22 9.22 -28.94 9.16
N GLY A 23 7.97 -28.60 8.87
CA GLY A 23 6.95 -29.45 8.24
C GLY A 23 5.61 -29.31 8.97
N ILE A 24 4.47 -29.10 8.32
CA ILE A 24 4.05 -29.41 6.95
C ILE A 24 2.97 -28.39 6.52
N ALA A 25 2.90 -28.06 5.22
CA ALA A 25 1.78 -27.39 4.58
C ALA A 25 0.46 -28.17 4.82
N SER A 26 -0.50 -27.60 5.56
CA SER A 26 -1.85 -28.17 5.60
C SER A 26 -2.62 -27.78 4.33
N ALA A 27 -2.21 -28.33 3.18
CA ALA A 27 -3.02 -28.35 1.98
C ALA A 27 -4.20 -29.33 2.21
N GLY A 28 -5.41 -28.79 2.37
CA GLY A 28 -6.65 -29.42 2.83
C GLY A 28 -6.86 -30.95 2.67
N ALA A 29 -7.02 -31.66 3.80
CA ALA A 29 -8.05 -32.68 4.05
C ALA A 29 -8.12 -33.13 5.53
N GLY A 30 -8.73 -32.32 6.40
CA GLY A 30 -9.34 -32.77 7.66
C GLY A 30 -8.45 -32.97 8.91
N LEU A 31 -8.83 -32.23 9.96
CA LEU A 31 -8.49 -32.32 11.39
C LEU A 31 -7.23 -31.56 11.89
N GLY A 32 -7.43 -30.27 12.21
CA GLY A 32 -6.61 -29.55 13.20
C GLY A 32 -6.82 -28.04 13.20
N THR A 33 -7.74 -27.54 14.06
CA THR A 33 -8.04 -26.12 14.45
C THR A 33 -8.44 -25.16 13.31
N THR A 34 -9.71 -25.06 12.87
CA THR A 34 -10.87 -24.30 13.42
C THR A 34 -10.64 -22.83 13.80
N ALA A 35 -10.78 -21.92 12.83
CA ALA A 35 -11.39 -20.58 13.03
C ALA A 35 -11.71 -19.89 11.69
N PHE A 36 -12.61 -20.44 10.87
CA PHE A 36 -13.50 -19.66 9.98
C PHE A 36 -14.61 -20.60 9.45
N PHE A 37 -15.65 -20.82 10.25
CA PHE A 37 -16.81 -21.61 9.80
C PHE A 37 -17.90 -20.69 9.28
N SER A 38 -18.15 -20.84 7.98
CA SER A 38 -19.41 -20.64 7.25
C SER A 38 -20.14 -19.33 7.48
N ASP A 39 -20.00 -18.43 6.51
CA ASP A 39 -21.16 -17.66 6.08
C ASP A 39 -21.78 -18.25 4.82
N ARG A 40 -23.12 -18.32 4.86
CA ARG A 40 -23.95 -18.67 3.72
C ARG A 40 -24.36 -17.36 3.07
N THR A 41 -23.63 -16.94 2.04
CA THR A 41 -24.12 -15.88 1.16
C THR A 41 -25.04 -16.49 0.11
N THR A 42 -26.20 -15.88 -0.07
CA THR A 42 -27.13 -16.23 -1.15
C THR A 42 -26.66 -15.57 -2.44
N PHE A 43 -26.35 -16.39 -3.45
CA PHE A 43 -26.04 -15.99 -4.82
C PHE A 43 -27.02 -14.92 -5.33
N ARG A 44 -26.60 -13.64 -5.43
CA ARG A 44 -27.42 -12.61 -6.07
C ARG A 44 -27.02 -12.26 -7.50
N ASN A 45 -25.80 -12.58 -7.95
CA ASN A 45 -25.36 -12.18 -9.29
C ASN A 45 -24.70 -13.25 -10.18
N ASN A 46 -24.54 -14.52 -9.76
CA ASN A 46 -24.01 -15.54 -10.67
C ASN A 46 -25.14 -16.30 -11.40
N HIS A 47 -25.17 -16.16 -12.73
CA HIS A 47 -26.03 -16.95 -13.61
C HIS A 47 -25.37 -18.32 -13.86
N LEU A 48 -25.66 -19.29 -12.99
CA LEU A 48 -25.18 -20.67 -13.17
C LEU A 48 -25.86 -21.34 -14.39
N GLU A 49 -25.17 -21.42 -15.53
CA GLU A 49 -25.47 -22.39 -16.60
C GLU A 49 -24.19 -23.00 -17.21
N ALA A 50 -24.02 -24.31 -16.95
CA ALA A 50 -23.14 -25.34 -17.53
C ALA A 50 -21.62 -25.11 -17.69
N GLY A 51 -20.86 -25.65 -16.71
CA GLY A 51 -19.39 -25.79 -16.67
C GLY A 51 -18.92 -25.44 -15.25
N GLU A 52 -18.53 -26.42 -14.43
CA GLU A 52 -18.05 -26.12 -13.07
C GLU A 52 -16.61 -25.59 -13.17
N LEU A 53 -16.41 -24.30 -12.92
CA LEU A 53 -15.07 -23.77 -12.75
C LEU A 53 -14.39 -24.50 -11.57
N ASP A 54 -13.20 -25.04 -11.82
CA ASP A 54 -12.43 -25.80 -10.86
C ASP A 54 -10.96 -25.41 -10.92
N LEU A 55 -10.36 -25.14 -9.76
CA LEU A 55 -8.99 -24.65 -9.61
C LEU A 55 -8.17 -25.66 -8.84
N ALA A 56 -6.99 -25.99 -9.36
CA ALA A 56 -5.93 -26.64 -8.61
C ALA A 56 -4.65 -25.82 -8.67
N VAL A 57 -3.94 -25.79 -7.54
CA VAL A 57 -2.66 -25.10 -7.38
C VAL A 57 -1.61 -26.12 -6.98
N LYS A 58 -0.63 -26.35 -7.85
CA LYS A 58 0.54 -27.16 -7.52
C LYS A 58 1.56 -26.28 -6.83
N TYR A 59 1.96 -26.65 -5.63
CA TYR A 59 3.01 -25.95 -4.90
C TYR A 59 4.31 -26.76 -4.88
N HIS A 60 5.42 -26.04 -4.86
CA HIS A 60 6.75 -26.56 -4.58
C HIS A 60 7.42 -25.61 -3.58
N PHE A 61 7.83 -26.14 -2.42
CA PHE A 61 8.57 -25.42 -1.41
C PHE A 61 9.99 -25.96 -1.35
N PHE A 62 10.97 -25.07 -1.47
CA PHE A 62 12.37 -25.35 -1.31
C PHE A 62 13.00 -24.44 -0.26
N ALA A 63 13.89 -24.98 0.58
CA ALA A 63 14.73 -24.18 1.47
C ALA A 63 16.12 -24.82 1.64
N ASP A 64 17.16 -24.03 1.47
CA ASP A 64 18.56 -24.40 1.77
C ASP A 64 18.98 -23.81 3.11
N GLN A 65 19.35 -24.69 4.04
CA GLN A 65 19.81 -24.35 5.40
C GLN A 65 21.30 -24.63 5.62
N GLY A 66 22.07 -24.68 4.53
CA GLY A 66 23.49 -24.98 4.51
C GLY A 66 23.82 -26.34 5.15
N ILE A 67 24.51 -26.31 6.30
CA ILE A 67 24.98 -27.55 6.97
C ILE A 67 23.81 -28.37 7.56
N ALA A 68 22.65 -27.75 7.80
CA ALA A 68 21.48 -28.44 8.34
C ALA A 68 20.74 -29.28 7.27
N GLY A 69 21.00 -29.02 5.98
CA GLY A 69 20.42 -29.73 4.84
C GLY A 69 19.44 -28.89 4.03
N GLU A 70 18.82 -29.52 3.05
CA GLU A 70 17.80 -28.93 2.19
C GLU A 70 16.42 -29.52 2.53
N LEU A 71 15.39 -28.69 2.41
CA LEU A 71 13.99 -29.10 2.43
C LEU A 71 13.41 -28.92 1.04
N ASP A 72 12.70 -29.93 0.55
CA ASP A 72 12.06 -29.97 -0.77
C ASP A 72 10.72 -30.70 -0.63
N GLU A 73 9.62 -29.97 -0.79
CA GLU A 73 8.25 -30.47 -0.68
C GLU A 73 7.42 -30.08 -1.90
N THR A 74 6.66 -31.03 -2.44
CA THR A 74 5.68 -30.78 -3.50
C THR A 74 4.29 -31.27 -3.11
N GLY A 75 3.27 -30.55 -3.53
CA GLY A 75 1.89 -30.96 -3.35
C GLY A 75 0.93 -30.25 -4.29
N VAL A 76 -0.36 -30.59 -4.19
CA VAL A 76 -1.44 -29.96 -4.96
C VAL A 76 -2.57 -29.60 -3.99
N VAL A 77 -2.98 -28.34 -4.04
CA VAL A 77 -4.16 -27.82 -3.36
C VAL A 77 -5.27 -27.77 -4.40
N ASN A 78 -6.29 -28.61 -4.25
CA ASN A 78 -7.49 -28.51 -5.07
C ASN A 78 -8.43 -27.44 -4.51
N LYS A 79 -9.45 -27.07 -5.29
CA LYS A 79 -10.57 -26.23 -4.88
C LYS A 79 -11.03 -26.53 -3.45
N SER A 80 -10.95 -25.49 -2.62
CA SER A 80 -11.36 -25.50 -1.22
C SER A 80 -12.84 -25.17 -1.10
N TYR A 81 -13.29 -24.08 -1.74
CA TYR A 81 -14.70 -23.66 -1.79
C TYR A 81 -14.96 -22.77 -3.01
N ALA A 82 -16.20 -22.32 -3.18
CA ALA A 82 -16.60 -21.30 -4.13
C ALA A 82 -17.64 -20.37 -3.50
N ASP A 83 -17.60 -19.09 -3.85
CA ASP A 83 -18.53 -18.06 -3.39
C ASP A 83 -18.95 -17.13 -4.54
N GLU A 84 -19.33 -15.89 -4.24
CA GLU A 84 -19.70 -14.89 -5.25
C GLU A 84 -18.52 -14.25 -5.98
N ASN A 85 -17.32 -14.32 -5.42
CA ASN A 85 -16.09 -13.76 -5.96
C ASN A 85 -15.26 -14.78 -6.77
N GLY A 86 -15.54 -16.08 -6.62
CA GLY A 86 -14.96 -17.10 -7.49
C GLY A 86 -14.77 -18.47 -6.85
N VAL A 87 -13.76 -19.18 -7.34
CA VAL A 87 -13.34 -20.51 -6.86
C VAL A 87 -11.98 -20.39 -6.17
N HIS A 88 -11.89 -20.88 -4.93
CA HIS A 88 -10.78 -20.60 -4.03
C HIS A 88 -9.92 -21.84 -3.77
N ALA A 89 -8.61 -21.66 -3.64
CA ALA A 89 -7.63 -22.69 -3.26
C ALA A 89 -6.69 -22.14 -2.18
N LYS A 90 -6.82 -22.64 -0.94
CA LYS A 90 -6.11 -22.12 0.23
C LYS A 90 -4.96 -23.01 0.70
N ALA A 91 -3.87 -22.37 1.13
CA ALA A 91 -2.72 -23.02 1.74
C ALA A 91 -2.16 -22.20 2.90
N SER A 92 -1.70 -22.88 3.95
CA SER A 92 -1.06 -22.26 5.12
C SER A 92 0.40 -22.65 5.18
N TYR A 93 1.25 -21.67 5.49
CA TYR A 93 2.70 -21.80 5.54
C TYR A 93 3.25 -21.36 6.89
N GLU A 94 4.28 -22.04 7.36
CA GLU A 94 5.05 -21.68 8.56
C GLU A 94 6.53 -21.65 8.21
N LEU A 95 7.15 -20.49 8.40
CA LEU A 95 8.59 -20.31 8.32
C LEU A 95 9.13 -20.17 9.74
N GLY A 96 9.93 -21.15 10.18
CA GLY A 96 10.48 -21.19 11.53
C GLY A 96 11.85 -21.84 11.59
N ASP A 97 12.65 -21.47 12.61
CA ASP A 97 14.05 -21.90 12.78
C ASP A 97 14.99 -21.51 11.61
N ILE A 98 14.65 -20.46 10.88
CA ILE A 98 15.49 -19.86 9.83
C ILE A 98 16.71 -19.19 10.47
N LYS A 99 17.87 -19.39 9.86
CA LYS A 99 19.17 -18.85 10.29
C LYS A 99 19.72 -17.93 9.21
N PRO A 100 20.54 -16.93 9.60
CA PRO A 100 21.17 -16.07 8.61
C PRO A 100 22.04 -16.88 7.64
N GLY A 101 21.83 -16.63 6.36
CA GLY A 101 22.37 -17.38 5.23
C GLY A 101 21.43 -18.47 4.70
N ASP A 102 20.30 -18.73 5.35
CA ASP A 102 19.27 -19.61 4.81
C ASP A 102 18.51 -18.89 3.68
N THR A 103 18.17 -19.65 2.65
CA THR A 103 17.43 -19.18 1.46
C THR A 103 16.31 -20.16 1.13
N GLY A 104 15.32 -19.73 0.35
CA GLY A 104 14.30 -20.63 -0.15
C GLY A 104 13.37 -20.02 -1.20
N GLN A 105 12.49 -20.85 -1.72
CA GLN A 105 11.50 -20.50 -2.73
C GLN A 105 10.16 -21.19 -2.43
N LEU A 106 9.07 -20.44 -2.56
CA LEU A 106 7.70 -20.95 -2.64
C LEU A 106 7.19 -20.75 -4.06
N LYS A 107 6.92 -21.83 -4.79
CA LYS A 107 6.41 -21.79 -6.18
C LYS A 107 5.00 -22.34 -6.26
N PHE A 108 4.15 -21.67 -7.03
CA PHE A 108 2.73 -21.98 -7.23
C PHE A 108 2.38 -21.97 -8.72
N CYS A 109 1.96 -23.12 -9.26
CA CYS A 109 1.53 -23.24 -10.65
C CYS A 109 0.04 -23.60 -10.69
N PHE A 110 -0.69 -23.08 -11.67
CA PHE A 110 -2.15 -23.10 -11.70
C PHE A 110 -2.69 -24.04 -12.76
N SER A 111 -3.77 -24.74 -12.45
CA SER A 111 -4.56 -25.52 -13.40
C SER A 111 -6.03 -25.13 -13.22
N ILE A 112 -6.64 -24.61 -14.28
CA ILE A 112 -8.02 -24.12 -14.27
C ILE A 112 -8.83 -24.97 -15.25
N VAL A 113 -9.70 -25.84 -14.76
CA VAL A 113 -10.42 -26.76 -15.65
C VAL A 113 -11.58 -26.05 -16.34
N ASP A 114 -11.82 -26.45 -17.59
CA ASP A 114 -12.90 -26.06 -18.49
C ASP A 114 -12.84 -24.64 -19.06
N ASN A 115 -12.65 -23.60 -18.24
CA ASN A 115 -12.88 -22.22 -18.69
C ASN A 115 -11.73 -21.27 -18.34
N PRO A 116 -11.30 -20.43 -19.31
CA PRO A 116 -10.35 -19.36 -19.05
C PRO A 116 -10.82 -18.44 -17.92
N SER A 117 -9.90 -18.07 -17.04
CA SER A 117 -10.23 -17.34 -15.81
C SER A 117 -9.16 -16.31 -15.43
N TYR A 118 -9.60 -15.24 -14.78
CA TYR A 118 -8.75 -14.32 -14.03
C TYR A 118 -8.30 -15.00 -12.74
N LEU A 119 -7.06 -14.77 -12.35
CA LEU A 119 -6.49 -15.31 -11.11
C LEU A 119 -6.09 -14.19 -10.16
N TRP A 120 -6.40 -14.36 -8.88
CA TRP A 120 -5.91 -13.49 -7.81
C TRP A 120 -5.12 -14.28 -6.80
N ALA A 121 -4.04 -13.69 -6.28
CA ALA A 121 -3.29 -14.21 -5.14
C ALA A 121 -3.49 -13.29 -3.93
N CYS A 122 -4.02 -13.87 -2.87
CA CYS A 122 -4.32 -13.21 -1.61
C CYS A 122 -3.43 -13.80 -0.52
N GLY A 123 -2.99 -13.00 0.45
CA GLY A 123 -2.17 -13.50 1.55
C GLY A 123 -2.34 -12.72 2.84
N VAL A 124 -2.33 -13.42 3.98
CA VAL A 124 -2.51 -12.82 5.30
C VAL A 124 -1.46 -13.37 6.26
N LEU A 125 -0.76 -12.50 6.98
CA LEU A 125 0.07 -12.89 8.12
C LEU A 125 -0.86 -13.37 9.25
N THR A 126 -0.81 -14.65 9.61
CA THR A 126 -1.74 -15.24 10.58
C THR A 126 -1.15 -15.39 11.98
N ASP A 127 0.17 -15.47 12.10
CA ASP A 127 0.88 -15.55 13.37
C ASP A 127 2.32 -15.09 13.20
N GLU A 128 2.86 -14.39 14.18
CA GLU A 128 4.29 -14.08 14.23
C GLU A 128 4.78 -14.15 15.67
N THR A 129 5.73 -15.05 15.91
CA THR A 129 6.30 -15.30 17.23
C THR A 129 7.73 -14.79 17.25
N ALA A 130 7.98 -13.76 18.07
CA ALA A 130 9.31 -13.23 18.28
C ALA A 130 10.25 -14.25 18.93
N GLY A 131 11.50 -14.23 18.49
CA GLY A 131 12.58 -15.05 19.01
C GLY A 131 13.10 -14.57 20.38
N LYS A 132 14.25 -15.08 20.79
CA LYS A 132 14.82 -14.78 22.12
C LYS A 132 15.21 -13.32 22.35
N GLY A 133 15.44 -12.57 21.28
CA GLY A 133 15.78 -11.14 21.34
C GLY A 133 14.56 -10.22 21.26
N GLY A 134 13.38 -10.74 20.97
CA GLY A 134 12.14 -9.95 20.88
C GLY A 134 11.84 -9.37 19.49
N GLU A 135 12.72 -9.58 18.52
CA GLU A 135 12.52 -9.15 17.12
C GLU A 135 11.55 -10.07 16.36
N LEU A 136 10.81 -9.48 15.42
CA LEU A 136 9.88 -10.15 14.51
C LEU A 136 10.61 -10.58 13.23
N LEU A 137 10.23 -11.71 12.64
CA LEU A 137 11.03 -12.36 11.58
C LEU A 137 10.79 -11.75 10.20
N ALA A 138 9.57 -11.30 9.90
CA ALA A 138 9.17 -10.85 8.57
C ALA A 138 9.92 -9.58 8.11
N ASP A 139 10.39 -8.75 9.05
CA ASP A 139 11.13 -7.50 8.78
C ASP A 139 12.60 -7.74 8.39
N TYR A 140 13.10 -8.97 8.57
CA TYR A 140 14.51 -9.31 8.37
C TYR A 140 14.76 -10.27 7.22
N ILE A 141 13.70 -10.86 6.65
CA ILE A 141 13.79 -11.71 5.47
C ILE A 141 13.65 -10.79 4.25
N ASP A 142 14.68 -10.77 3.41
CA ASP A 142 14.61 -10.13 2.10
C ASP A 142 13.85 -11.09 1.17
N ALA A 143 12.87 -10.58 0.43
CA ALA A 143 11.97 -11.39 -0.38
C ALA A 143 11.53 -10.70 -1.68
N THR A 144 11.30 -11.52 -2.70
CA THR A 144 10.84 -11.09 -4.02
C THR A 144 9.64 -11.94 -4.43
N LEU A 145 8.50 -11.29 -4.70
CA LEU A 145 7.31 -11.89 -5.30
C LEU A 145 7.37 -11.65 -6.81
N GLN A 146 7.34 -12.71 -7.61
CA GLN A 146 7.54 -12.61 -9.05
C GLN A 146 6.89 -13.76 -9.83
N TYR A 147 6.68 -13.56 -11.13
CA TYR A 147 6.39 -14.63 -12.06
C TYR A 147 7.63 -15.49 -12.32
N CYS A 148 7.42 -16.80 -12.42
CA CYS A 148 8.47 -17.77 -12.69
C CYS A 148 7.98 -18.87 -13.63
N ASP A 149 8.91 -19.55 -14.28
CA ASP A 149 8.62 -20.70 -15.13
C ASP A 149 8.31 -21.97 -14.29
N LYS A 150 7.93 -23.06 -14.96
CA LYS A 150 7.65 -24.34 -14.29
C LYS A 150 8.84 -24.90 -13.49
N ASP A 151 10.06 -24.53 -13.83
CA ASP A 151 11.29 -24.98 -13.17
C ASP A 151 11.61 -24.07 -11.96
N GLY A 152 10.98 -22.90 -11.87
CA GLY A 152 11.12 -21.92 -10.79
C GLY A 152 12.13 -20.83 -11.11
N GLU A 153 12.51 -20.69 -12.38
CA GLU A 153 13.38 -19.61 -12.82
C GLU A 153 12.55 -18.33 -13.04
N PRO A 154 13.04 -17.16 -12.63
CA PRO A 154 12.33 -15.89 -12.80
C PRO A 154 12.07 -15.56 -14.28
N ILE A 155 10.89 -15.02 -14.58
CA ILE A 155 10.57 -14.46 -15.90
C ILE A 155 11.10 -13.01 -15.97
N GLU A 156 11.69 -12.63 -17.10
CA GLU A 156 12.18 -11.26 -17.35
C GLU A 156 11.05 -10.25 -17.19
N ASP A 157 11.32 -9.15 -16.49
CA ASP A 157 10.34 -8.10 -16.12
C ASP A 157 9.12 -8.63 -15.32
N GLY A 158 9.21 -9.84 -14.77
CA GLY A 158 8.10 -10.49 -14.04
C GLY A 158 8.05 -10.21 -12.53
N ILE A 159 8.81 -9.24 -12.02
CA ILE A 159 8.82 -8.90 -10.59
C ILE A 159 7.55 -8.13 -10.24
N ILE A 160 6.80 -8.61 -9.26
CA ILE A 160 5.55 -8.00 -8.79
C ILE A 160 5.83 -7.10 -7.59
N ALA A 161 6.65 -7.56 -6.64
CA ALA A 161 7.06 -6.80 -5.48
C ALA A 161 8.41 -7.30 -4.95
N GLU A 162 9.23 -6.41 -4.40
CA GLU A 162 10.52 -6.72 -3.78
C GLU A 162 10.70 -5.89 -2.51
N GLY A 163 11.29 -6.49 -1.48
CA GLY A 163 11.54 -5.82 -0.21
C GLY A 163 11.71 -6.82 0.93
N THR A 164 11.14 -6.50 2.08
CA THR A 164 11.01 -7.42 3.21
C THR A 164 9.84 -8.39 3.01
N PHE A 165 9.89 -9.56 3.65
CA PHE A 165 8.78 -10.51 3.62
C PHE A 165 7.48 -9.90 4.19
N ARG A 166 7.58 -8.93 5.11
CA ARG A 166 6.42 -8.16 5.58
C ARG A 166 5.78 -7.34 4.45
N GLU A 167 6.57 -6.67 3.64
CA GLU A 167 6.08 -5.90 2.48
C GLU A 167 5.46 -6.81 1.41
N ILE A 168 6.06 -7.98 1.17
CA ILE A 168 5.46 -9.00 0.28
C ILE A 168 4.10 -9.46 0.80
N LEU A 169 3.96 -9.72 2.10
CA LEU A 169 2.67 -10.08 2.71
C LEU A 169 1.67 -8.92 2.66
N ALA A 170 2.12 -7.67 2.78
CA ALA A 170 1.25 -6.51 2.63
C ALA A 170 0.70 -6.38 1.20
N ALA A 171 1.54 -6.62 0.18
CA ALA A 171 1.10 -6.65 -1.22
C ALA A 171 0.08 -7.78 -1.46
N LEU A 172 0.35 -8.99 -0.95
CA LEU A 172 -0.59 -10.11 -1.04
C LEU A 172 -1.89 -9.85 -0.26
N ASN A 173 -1.85 -9.14 0.85
CA ASN A 173 -3.04 -8.77 1.63
C ASN A 173 -3.89 -7.72 0.92
N ALA A 174 -3.25 -6.75 0.24
CA ALA A 174 -3.92 -5.84 -0.66
C ALA A 174 -4.54 -6.57 -1.87
N GLY A 175 -3.95 -7.69 -2.28
CA GLY A 175 -4.42 -8.57 -3.33
C GLY A 175 -3.65 -8.36 -4.63
N VAL A 176 -3.08 -9.44 -5.15
CA VAL A 176 -2.26 -9.43 -6.36
C VAL A 176 -3.04 -10.02 -7.52
N ALA A 177 -3.28 -9.18 -8.54
CA ALA A 177 -3.88 -9.56 -9.80
C ALA A 177 -2.85 -10.31 -10.68
N LEU A 178 -3.09 -11.59 -10.99
CA LEU A 178 -2.18 -12.41 -11.81
C LEU A 178 -2.54 -12.40 -13.30
N ASN A 179 -1.54 -12.30 -14.17
CA ASN A 179 -1.70 -12.18 -15.62
C ASN A 179 -1.01 -13.33 -16.34
N ALA A 180 -1.71 -13.95 -17.29
CA ALA A 180 -1.22 -15.14 -17.99
C ALA A 180 -0.09 -14.86 -19.00
N ASP A 181 0.21 -13.59 -19.27
CA ASP A 181 1.36 -13.13 -20.05
C ASP A 181 2.58 -12.74 -19.19
N ALA A 182 2.47 -12.91 -17.86
CA ALA A 182 3.52 -12.60 -16.87
C ALA A 182 3.90 -11.11 -16.79
N ASP A 183 3.03 -10.19 -17.23
CA ASP A 183 3.23 -8.75 -17.12
C ASP A 183 2.64 -8.23 -15.79
N PRO A 184 3.45 -7.82 -14.80
CA PRO A 184 2.95 -7.33 -13.52
C PRO A 184 2.33 -5.92 -13.61
N GLU A 185 2.65 -5.14 -14.64
CA GLU A 185 2.21 -3.74 -14.80
C GLU A 185 0.93 -3.60 -15.63
N GLN A 186 0.42 -4.72 -16.15
CA GLN A 186 -0.78 -4.73 -16.98
C GLN A 186 -2.00 -4.19 -16.20
N ASP A 187 -2.66 -3.20 -16.80
CA ASP A 187 -3.88 -2.58 -16.29
C ASP A 187 -4.92 -3.66 -15.90
N ILE A 188 -5.41 -3.58 -14.66
CA ILE A 188 -6.39 -4.49 -14.09
C ILE A 188 -7.65 -4.66 -14.96
N ALA A 189 -8.04 -3.64 -15.71
CA ALA A 189 -9.19 -3.68 -16.61
C ALA A 189 -8.94 -4.45 -17.92
N ASN A 190 -7.68 -4.72 -18.27
CA ASN A 190 -7.28 -5.34 -19.54
C ASN A 190 -6.42 -6.61 -19.34
N ARG A 191 -6.61 -7.29 -18.22
CA ARG A 191 -5.81 -8.46 -17.83
C ARG A 191 -5.94 -9.64 -18.78
N THR A 192 -4.83 -10.34 -19.01
CA THR A 192 -4.80 -11.58 -19.78
C THR A 192 -5.22 -12.78 -18.92
N CYS A 193 -6.27 -13.48 -19.36
CA CYS A 193 -6.80 -14.67 -18.71
C CYS A 193 -5.86 -15.87 -18.82
N TYR A 194 -5.82 -16.67 -17.75
CA TYR A 194 -5.23 -18.01 -17.80
C TYR A 194 -6.15 -18.93 -18.62
N ASP A 195 -5.57 -19.74 -19.49
CA ASP A 195 -6.31 -20.68 -20.31
C ASP A 195 -6.94 -21.81 -19.48
N GLY A 196 -8.07 -22.32 -19.96
CA GLY A 196 -8.73 -23.47 -19.37
C GLY A 196 -8.08 -24.79 -19.83
N SER A 197 -7.80 -25.70 -18.91
CA SER A 197 -7.29 -27.04 -19.15
C SER A 197 -8.42 -28.10 -19.23
N GLU A 198 -8.11 -29.27 -19.79
CA GLU A 198 -9.04 -30.42 -19.83
C GLU A 198 -9.09 -31.18 -18.48
N ASP A 199 -8.07 -31.03 -17.65
CA ASP A 199 -7.89 -31.75 -16.38
C ASP A 199 -6.96 -31.01 -15.39
N HIS A 200 -6.93 -31.50 -14.15
CA HIS A 200 -6.02 -31.03 -13.08
C HIS A 200 -4.59 -31.60 -13.16
N GLU A 201 -4.21 -32.17 -14.29
CA GLU A 201 -2.84 -32.66 -14.52
C GLU A 201 -2.02 -31.68 -15.37
N SER A 202 -2.70 -30.69 -15.97
CA SER A 202 -2.13 -29.71 -16.89
C SER A 202 -1.98 -28.35 -16.20
N PHE A 203 -0.84 -28.16 -15.52
CA PHE A 203 -0.50 -26.88 -14.90
C PHE A 203 0.15 -25.96 -15.93
N GLU A 204 -0.41 -24.77 -16.09
CA GLU A 204 -0.01 -23.78 -17.08
C GLU A 204 1.01 -22.77 -16.52
N GLU A 205 1.78 -22.17 -17.43
CA GLU A 205 2.67 -21.02 -17.14
C GLU A 205 1.92 -19.70 -17.43
N PRO A 206 2.29 -18.60 -16.75
CA PRO A 206 3.35 -18.47 -15.74
C PRO A 206 2.92 -18.96 -14.34
N CYS A 207 3.90 -19.43 -13.56
CA CYS A 207 3.74 -19.72 -12.14
C CYS A 207 4.05 -18.46 -11.31
N LEU A 208 3.64 -18.45 -10.04
CA LEU A 208 3.99 -17.43 -9.06
C LEU A 208 5.08 -17.96 -8.12
N CYS A 209 6.12 -17.17 -7.86
CA CYS A 209 7.21 -17.50 -6.95
C CYS A 209 7.39 -16.44 -5.86
N ILE A 210 7.71 -16.88 -4.64
CA ILE A 210 8.25 -16.05 -3.56
C ILE A 210 9.64 -16.58 -3.25
N ASP A 211 10.66 -15.88 -3.70
CA ASP A 211 12.05 -16.14 -3.33
C ASP A 211 12.39 -15.36 -2.07
N TRP A 212 13.14 -15.98 -1.15
CA TRP A 212 13.49 -15.35 0.12
C TRP A 212 14.90 -15.72 0.59
N GLU A 213 15.54 -14.78 1.27
CA GLU A 213 16.83 -14.95 1.92
C GLU A 213 16.80 -14.27 3.31
N LEU A 214 17.36 -14.93 4.33
CA LEU A 214 17.71 -14.25 5.57
C LEU A 214 19.18 -13.79 5.48
N PRO A 215 19.49 -12.53 5.14
CA PRO A 215 20.84 -12.09 4.81
C PRO A 215 21.83 -12.20 5.97
N VAL A 216 23.10 -12.50 5.64
CA VAL A 216 24.21 -12.43 6.60
C VAL A 216 24.71 -10.98 6.72
N ARG A 217 24.07 -10.16 7.56
CA ARG A 217 24.50 -8.77 7.80
C ARG A 217 25.85 -8.72 8.57
N SER A 218 26.80 -7.87 8.13
CA SER A 218 28.19 -7.85 8.61
C SER A 218 28.33 -7.18 9.99
N LEU A 219 29.08 -7.81 10.92
CA LEU A 219 29.10 -7.48 12.35
C LEU A 219 30.13 -6.40 12.75
N THR A 220 29.70 -5.35 13.45
CA THR A 220 30.52 -4.67 14.48
C THR A 220 30.52 -5.49 15.77
N GLU A 221 31.60 -5.39 16.56
CA GLU A 221 31.85 -6.24 17.73
C GLU A 221 30.90 -6.01 18.94
N SER A 222 29.96 -5.06 18.85
CA SER A 222 28.93 -4.81 19.88
C SER A 222 27.53 -5.37 19.57
N GLU A 223 27.27 -5.85 18.36
CA GLU A 223 25.95 -6.32 17.93
C GLU A 223 26.10 -7.66 17.18
N ARG A 224 26.19 -8.76 17.94
CA ARG A 224 25.93 -10.10 17.38
C ARG A 224 24.40 -10.31 17.31
N GLU A 225 23.74 -9.57 16.42
CA GLU A 225 22.27 -9.47 16.27
C GLU A 225 21.59 -10.73 15.70
N ASN A 226 22.33 -11.71 15.20
CA ASN A 226 21.72 -12.93 14.66
C ASN A 226 21.31 -14.00 15.68
N ASN A 227 21.45 -13.71 16.98
CA ASN A 227 20.88 -14.56 18.03
C ASN A 227 19.50 -14.08 18.51
N ASP A 228 19.09 -12.88 18.11
CA ASP A 228 17.88 -12.23 18.61
C ASP A 228 16.63 -12.71 17.85
N ILE A 229 16.80 -13.04 16.57
CA ILE A 229 15.77 -13.69 15.73
C ILE A 229 15.81 -15.23 15.87
N GLN A 230 16.80 -15.81 16.56
CA GLN A 230 16.86 -17.27 16.75
C GLN A 230 15.59 -17.76 17.45
N THR A 231 14.97 -18.81 16.90
CA THR A 231 13.67 -19.38 17.30
C THR A 231 12.42 -18.56 16.95
N SER A 232 12.55 -17.47 16.20
CA SER A 232 11.39 -16.76 15.65
C SER A 232 10.66 -17.61 14.62
N GLN A 233 9.37 -17.36 14.48
CA GLN A 233 8.50 -18.04 13.53
C GLN A 233 7.51 -17.03 12.94
N LEU A 234 7.20 -17.17 11.65
CA LEU A 234 6.06 -16.49 11.04
C LEU A 234 5.16 -17.54 10.38
N LYS A 235 3.86 -17.30 10.39
CA LYS A 235 2.84 -18.08 9.69
C LYS A 235 2.00 -17.16 8.84
N PHE A 236 1.66 -17.62 7.65
CA PHE A 236 0.79 -16.90 6.75
C PHE A 236 -0.08 -17.87 5.96
N ASP A 237 -1.25 -17.39 5.58
CA ASP A 237 -2.17 -18.09 4.69
C ASP A 237 -2.12 -17.43 3.31
N LEU A 238 -2.22 -18.24 2.26
CA LEU A 238 -2.45 -17.82 0.89
C LEU A 238 -3.79 -18.35 0.40
N ASP A 239 -4.50 -17.54 -0.38
CA ASP A 239 -5.70 -17.92 -1.11
C ASP A 239 -5.58 -17.53 -2.58
N PHE A 240 -5.76 -18.50 -3.46
CA PHE A 240 -5.79 -18.27 -4.91
C PHE A 240 -7.23 -18.35 -5.39
N THR A 241 -7.69 -17.28 -6.05
CA THR A 241 -9.08 -17.19 -6.52
C THR A 241 -9.12 -17.19 -8.04
N ALA A 242 -9.93 -18.08 -8.62
CA ALA A 242 -10.22 -18.11 -10.04
C ALA A 242 -11.64 -17.60 -10.33
N GLU A 243 -11.74 -16.66 -11.27
CA GLU A 243 -12.99 -16.08 -11.74
C GLU A 243 -13.09 -16.19 -13.27
N GLN A 244 -14.19 -16.75 -13.79
CA GLN A 244 -14.32 -17.00 -15.23
C GLN A 244 -14.33 -15.70 -16.07
N CYS A 245 -13.51 -15.65 -17.12
CA CYS A 245 -13.35 -14.45 -17.94
C CYS A 245 -14.55 -14.08 -18.83
N ARG A 246 -15.39 -15.05 -19.19
CA ARG A 246 -16.47 -14.81 -20.16
C ARG A 246 -17.53 -13.83 -19.64
N HIS A 247 -17.71 -13.78 -18.32
CA HIS A 247 -18.83 -13.10 -17.68
C HIS A 247 -18.42 -12.07 -16.63
N ASN A 248 -17.14 -12.00 -16.32
CA ASN A 248 -16.56 -11.08 -15.37
C ASN A 248 -15.46 -10.27 -16.07
N ASP A 249 -15.16 -9.08 -15.58
CA ASP A 249 -14.09 -8.24 -16.12
C ASP A 249 -12.76 -8.40 -15.37
N GLY A 250 -12.74 -9.22 -14.31
CA GLY A 250 -11.52 -9.54 -13.54
C GLY A 250 -11.03 -8.40 -12.64
N THR A 251 -11.79 -7.30 -12.54
CA THR A 251 -11.41 -6.11 -11.77
C THR A 251 -11.80 -6.19 -10.29
N ASN A 252 -12.72 -7.10 -9.94
CA ASN A 252 -13.12 -7.33 -8.56
C ASN A 252 -12.01 -8.05 -7.79
N ASN A 253 -11.46 -7.42 -6.76
CA ASN A 253 -10.40 -7.97 -5.93
C ASN A 253 -10.99 -8.85 -4.81
N PRO A 254 -10.79 -10.17 -4.83
CA PRO A 254 -11.36 -11.09 -3.84
C PRO A 254 -10.55 -11.16 -2.53
N CYS A 255 -9.34 -10.60 -2.51
CA CYS A 255 -8.42 -10.66 -1.37
C CYS A 255 -8.83 -9.71 -0.25
N VAL A 256 -9.43 -8.60 -0.65
CA VAL A 256 -10.17 -7.73 0.25
C VAL A 256 -11.59 -8.27 0.33
N THR A 257 -11.83 -9.21 1.25
CA THR A 257 -13.20 -9.39 1.73
C THR A 257 -13.55 -8.14 2.51
N VAL A 258 -14.11 -7.18 1.81
CA VAL A 258 -14.81 -6.09 2.43
C VAL A 258 -16.11 -6.66 2.98
N GLU A 259 -16.02 -7.46 4.04
CA GLU A 259 -17.20 -7.66 4.84
C GLU A 259 -17.52 -6.28 5.44
N PRO A 260 -18.70 -5.71 5.17
CA PRO A 260 -19.09 -4.48 5.83
C PRO A 260 -18.91 -4.68 7.33
N PRO A 261 -18.37 -3.68 8.06
CA PRO A 261 -18.20 -3.81 9.50
C PRO A 261 -19.54 -4.20 10.15
N GLU A 262 -19.49 -4.91 11.28
CA GLU A 262 -20.70 -5.14 12.06
C GLU A 262 -21.30 -3.77 12.43
N CYS A 263 -22.53 -3.52 11.98
CA CYS A 263 -23.19 -2.24 12.19
C CYS A 263 -23.88 -2.25 13.56
N ASP A 264 -23.48 -1.35 14.46
CA ASP A 264 -24.21 -1.08 15.71
C ASP A 264 -25.53 -0.36 15.41
N GLN A 265 -25.51 0.50 14.39
CA GLN A 265 -26.69 1.21 13.87
C GLN A 265 -26.74 1.19 12.35
N THR A 266 -27.94 1.22 11.79
CA THR A 266 -28.16 1.36 10.34
C THR A 266 -29.09 2.54 10.09
N VAL A 267 -28.67 3.46 9.21
CA VAL A 267 -29.44 4.61 8.77
C VAL A 267 -29.89 4.38 7.33
N VAL A 268 -31.20 4.44 7.08
CA VAL A 268 -31.77 4.28 5.73
C VAL A 268 -32.22 5.61 5.13
N ASP A 269 -32.53 5.64 3.83
CA ASP A 269 -32.99 6.85 3.14
C ASP A 269 -34.23 7.47 3.81
N GLY A 270 -34.15 8.77 4.11
CA GLY A 270 -35.18 9.52 4.84
C GLY A 270 -35.02 9.56 6.36
N GLU A 271 -34.07 8.82 6.93
CA GLU A 271 -33.61 8.98 8.32
C GLU A 271 -32.49 10.03 8.40
N SER A 272 -32.07 10.38 9.63
CA SER A 272 -31.00 11.36 9.87
C SER A 272 -29.76 10.65 10.39
N ILE A 273 -28.62 10.89 9.75
CA ILE A 273 -27.31 10.42 10.20
C ILE A 273 -26.96 11.13 11.51
N GLN A 274 -27.25 12.42 11.65
CA GLN A 274 -26.99 13.13 12.90
C GLN A 274 -27.75 12.52 14.08
N ALA A 275 -29.00 12.08 13.89
CA ALA A 275 -29.75 11.42 14.95
C ALA A 275 -29.09 10.10 15.40
N ALA A 276 -28.50 9.34 14.48
CA ALA A 276 -27.74 8.13 14.82
C ALA A 276 -26.44 8.45 15.55
N ILE A 277 -25.73 9.52 15.15
CA ILE A 277 -24.54 10.02 15.86
C ILE A 277 -24.90 10.42 17.29
N ASP A 278 -25.99 11.17 17.48
CA ASP A 278 -26.44 11.64 18.79
C ASP A 278 -26.80 10.48 19.76
N GLU A 279 -27.12 9.29 19.22
CA GLU A 279 -27.48 8.09 19.98
C GLU A 279 -26.32 7.10 20.16
N ALA A 280 -25.19 7.29 19.47
CA ALA A 280 -24.06 6.37 19.47
C ALA A 280 -23.22 6.39 20.75
N GLU A 281 -22.56 5.27 21.03
CA GLU A 281 -21.51 5.13 22.05
C GLU A 281 -20.12 5.14 21.39
N PRO A 282 -19.05 5.50 22.13
CA PRO A 282 -17.69 5.39 21.61
C PRO A 282 -17.34 3.98 21.11
N GLY A 283 -16.74 3.90 19.93
CA GLY A 283 -16.42 2.64 19.26
C GLY A 283 -17.52 2.13 18.32
N ASP A 284 -18.70 2.74 18.30
CA ASP A 284 -19.82 2.30 17.46
C ASP A 284 -19.51 2.48 15.96
N THR A 285 -20.08 1.58 15.16
CA THR A 285 -20.17 1.71 13.71
C THR A 285 -21.60 2.03 13.27
N ILE A 286 -21.76 3.17 12.58
CA ILE A 286 -23.01 3.59 11.95
C ILE A 286 -22.91 3.32 10.45
N CYS A 287 -23.66 2.33 9.97
CA CYS A 287 -23.79 2.02 8.56
C CYS A 287 -24.91 2.86 7.92
N VAL A 288 -24.59 3.57 6.85
CA VAL A 288 -25.54 4.45 6.15
C VAL A 288 -25.81 3.86 4.77
N GLU A 289 -27.04 3.39 4.54
CA GLU A 289 -27.43 2.87 3.23
C GLU A 289 -27.39 3.96 2.15
N ALA A 290 -27.42 3.56 0.88
CA ALA A 290 -27.44 4.50 -0.23
C ALA A 290 -28.70 5.39 -0.17
N GLY A 291 -28.52 6.70 -0.31
CA GLY A 291 -29.57 7.68 -0.06
C GLY A 291 -29.04 9.11 -0.19
N THR A 292 -29.93 10.09 -0.01
CA THR A 292 -29.55 11.51 0.02
C THR A 292 -29.90 12.12 1.36
N TYR A 293 -28.89 12.63 2.06
CA TYR A 293 -28.94 13.13 3.41
C TYR A 293 -28.60 14.62 3.41
N GLU A 294 -29.63 15.48 3.41
CA GLU A 294 -29.49 16.93 3.42
C GLU A 294 -29.31 17.46 4.85
N GLU A 295 -28.12 17.29 5.41
CA GLU A 295 -27.79 17.70 6.78
C GLU A 295 -26.32 18.08 6.95
N ALA A 296 -26.03 18.83 8.01
CA ALA A 296 -24.66 19.14 8.42
C ALA A 296 -24.33 18.30 9.65
N LEU A 297 -23.35 17.41 9.52
CA LEU A 297 -22.94 16.47 10.55
C LEU A 297 -21.89 17.08 11.48
N THR A 298 -22.09 16.89 12.78
CA THR A 298 -21.10 17.08 13.83
C THR A 298 -20.85 15.71 14.44
N VAL A 299 -19.62 15.21 14.30
CA VAL A 299 -19.17 13.97 14.93
C VAL A 299 -18.45 14.35 16.22
N ASP A 300 -19.16 14.23 17.34
CA ASP A 300 -18.73 14.57 18.70
C ASP A 300 -18.57 13.33 19.62
N ILE A 301 -18.37 12.16 19.00
CA ILE A 301 -18.16 10.85 19.65
C ILE A 301 -16.78 10.32 19.25
N GLU A 302 -15.98 9.90 20.23
CA GLU A 302 -14.66 9.27 20.01
C GLU A 302 -14.80 7.83 19.48
N ASP A 303 -13.81 7.37 18.72
CA ASP A 303 -13.75 6.04 18.12
C ASP A 303 -14.96 5.67 17.24
N LEU A 304 -15.71 6.66 16.74
CA LEU A 304 -16.89 6.43 15.92
C LEU A 304 -16.51 6.14 14.46
N THR A 305 -17.11 5.11 13.87
CA THR A 305 -17.03 4.85 12.42
C THR A 305 -18.33 5.20 11.73
N LEU A 306 -18.29 6.15 10.79
CA LEU A 306 -19.35 6.33 9.80
C LEU A 306 -18.99 5.53 8.55
N PHE A 307 -19.86 4.60 8.18
CA PHE A 307 -19.65 3.68 7.06
C PHE A 307 -20.73 3.86 5.99
N GLY A 308 -20.38 4.48 4.87
CA GLY A 308 -21.27 4.70 3.73
C GLY A 308 -21.47 3.46 2.87
N ALA A 309 -22.41 3.53 1.92
CA ALA A 309 -22.78 2.43 1.04
C ALA A 309 -21.64 1.93 0.13
N ASN A 310 -20.60 2.74 -0.07
CA ASN A 310 -19.39 2.40 -0.81
C ASN A 310 -18.18 2.27 0.12
N GLY A 311 -18.41 1.92 1.39
CA GLY A 311 -17.33 1.69 2.34
C GLY A 311 -16.32 0.68 1.81
N ASN A 312 -15.03 1.00 1.98
CA ASN A 312 -13.86 0.27 1.46
C ASN A 312 -13.78 0.14 -0.07
N THR A 313 -14.62 0.86 -0.82
CA THR A 313 -14.47 0.99 -2.27
C THR A 313 -13.85 2.35 -2.58
N PRO A 314 -12.62 2.43 -3.13
CA PRO A 314 -11.94 3.69 -3.37
C PRO A 314 -12.81 4.73 -4.10
N GLY A 315 -12.67 6.00 -3.73
CA GLY A 315 -13.49 7.10 -4.24
C GLY A 315 -13.43 7.24 -5.77
N ALA A 316 -12.28 6.96 -6.36
CA ALA A 316 -12.06 7.01 -7.81
C ALA A 316 -12.46 5.71 -8.54
N SER A 317 -12.85 4.66 -7.81
CA SER A 317 -13.14 3.35 -8.40
C SER A 317 -14.42 3.36 -9.23
N ALA A 318 -14.36 2.74 -10.42
CA ALA A 318 -15.54 2.49 -11.25
C ALA A 318 -16.49 1.44 -10.63
N ALA A 319 -16.03 0.68 -9.63
CA ALA A 319 -16.82 -0.33 -8.93
C ALA A 319 -17.83 0.26 -7.94
N ARG A 320 -17.75 1.57 -7.65
CA ARG A 320 -18.70 2.24 -6.74
C ARG A 320 -20.14 2.09 -7.22
N GLY A 321 -21.02 1.69 -6.31
CA GLY A 321 -22.44 1.52 -6.51
C GLY A 321 -23.25 2.77 -6.17
N ALA A 322 -24.48 2.58 -5.71
CA ALA A 322 -25.33 3.68 -5.26
C ALA A 322 -24.72 4.37 -4.02
N GLU A 323 -24.74 5.70 -3.98
CA GLU A 323 -24.02 6.50 -2.98
C GLU A 323 -24.86 6.84 -1.76
N SER A 324 -24.23 6.83 -0.58
CA SER A 324 -24.70 7.57 0.60
C SER A 324 -24.23 9.02 0.45
N THR A 325 -25.11 9.88 -0.07
CA THR A 325 -24.77 11.26 -0.42
C THR A 325 -25.14 12.22 0.69
N ILE A 326 -24.14 12.88 1.29
CA ILE A 326 -24.34 13.95 2.26
C ILE A 326 -24.30 15.29 1.52
N ILE A 327 -25.42 16.01 1.52
CA ILE A 327 -25.51 17.39 1.02
C ILE A 327 -25.43 18.34 2.21
N GLY A 328 -24.20 18.64 2.61
CA GLY A 328 -23.87 19.47 3.76
C GLY A 328 -22.43 19.23 4.22
N SER A 329 -22.06 19.76 5.38
CA SER A 329 -20.71 19.60 5.91
C SER A 329 -20.61 18.37 6.82
N VAL A 330 -19.42 17.79 6.91
CA VAL A 330 -19.06 16.81 7.95
C VAL A 330 -17.96 17.41 8.81
N SER A 331 -18.15 17.47 10.12
CA SER A 331 -17.17 18.06 11.04
C SER A 331 -16.88 17.11 12.19
N VAL A 332 -15.67 16.54 12.20
CA VAL A 332 -15.11 15.86 13.36
C VAL A 332 -14.58 16.92 14.32
N GLY A 333 -14.98 16.80 15.59
CA GLY A 333 -14.61 17.77 16.60
C GLY A 333 -13.13 17.68 16.99
N ALA A 334 -12.67 18.72 17.68
CA ALA A 334 -11.26 18.81 18.03
C ALA A 334 -10.83 17.88 19.15
N ASN A 335 -11.73 17.26 19.91
CA ASN A 335 -11.49 16.41 21.08
C ASN A 335 -11.83 14.93 20.83
N GLU A 336 -12.23 14.60 19.61
CA GLU A 336 -12.77 13.31 19.21
C GLU A 336 -11.69 12.56 18.45
N ASP A 337 -11.09 11.57 19.13
CA ASP A 337 -10.00 10.74 18.61
C ASP A 337 -10.57 9.48 17.96
N GLY A 338 -9.82 8.86 17.04
CA GLY A 338 -10.17 7.56 16.43
C GLY A 338 -11.36 7.57 15.48
N VAL A 339 -11.83 8.73 15.05
CA VAL A 339 -13.02 8.84 14.18
C VAL A 339 -12.68 8.45 12.74
N THR A 340 -13.49 7.57 12.16
CA THR A 340 -13.38 7.12 10.77
C THR A 340 -14.59 7.54 9.93
N ILE A 341 -14.35 8.12 8.76
CA ILE A 341 -15.37 8.44 7.76
C ILE A 341 -15.03 7.69 6.47
N ASN A 342 -15.82 6.68 6.12
CA ASN A 342 -15.51 5.76 5.03
C ASN A 342 -16.66 5.64 4.03
N GLY A 343 -16.39 5.81 2.73
CA GLY A 343 -17.31 5.36 1.67
C GLY A 343 -18.46 6.29 1.30
N PHE A 344 -18.43 7.57 1.66
CA PHE A 344 -19.49 8.54 1.35
C PHE A 344 -19.25 9.33 0.07
N ARG A 345 -20.32 9.84 -0.52
CA ARG A 345 -20.27 11.04 -1.36
C ARG A 345 -20.61 12.27 -0.50
N ILE A 346 -19.75 13.28 -0.49
CA ILE A 346 -19.91 14.50 0.30
C ILE A 346 -19.92 15.72 -0.61
N GLU A 347 -21.03 16.46 -0.58
CA GLU A 347 -21.24 17.70 -1.34
C GLU A 347 -21.12 18.95 -0.45
N GLY A 348 -20.06 18.98 0.36
CA GLY A 348 -19.77 20.09 1.28
C GLY A 348 -18.37 20.00 1.87
N LEU A 349 -18.08 20.87 2.84
CA LEU A 349 -16.78 20.88 3.52
C LEU A 349 -16.70 19.71 4.49
N THR A 350 -15.60 18.95 4.42
CA THR A 350 -15.20 18.02 5.47
C THR A 350 -14.14 18.67 6.35
N THR A 351 -14.35 18.65 7.66
CA THR A 351 -13.36 19.06 8.66
C THR A 351 -12.97 17.87 9.52
N LEU A 352 -11.69 17.52 9.54
CA LEU A 352 -11.15 16.38 10.29
C LEU A 352 -10.27 16.92 11.42
N ARG A 353 -10.60 16.63 12.68
CA ARG A 353 -9.82 17.10 13.82
C ARG A 353 -9.70 15.96 14.81
N GLY A 354 -8.67 16.03 15.65
CA GLY A 354 -8.37 15.00 16.64
C GLY A 354 -7.23 14.07 16.26
N LEU A 355 -6.93 13.14 17.16
CA LEU A 355 -5.91 12.11 16.99
C LEU A 355 -6.51 10.92 16.24
N ASP A 356 -5.76 10.37 15.30
CA ASP A 356 -6.09 9.17 14.52
C ASP A 356 -7.42 9.32 13.76
N ALA A 357 -7.67 10.51 13.22
CA ALA A 357 -8.83 10.73 12.36
C ALA A 357 -8.56 10.18 10.95
N VAL A 358 -9.44 9.29 10.49
CA VAL A 358 -9.32 8.60 9.20
C VAL A 358 -10.44 9.04 8.27
N PHE A 359 -10.07 9.43 7.05
CA PHE A 359 -10.99 9.83 5.99
C PHE A 359 -10.64 9.06 4.72
N GLU A 360 -11.44 8.05 4.40
CA GLU A 360 -11.08 7.08 3.37
C GLU A 360 -12.21 6.72 2.40
N ASN A 361 -11.85 6.39 1.17
CA ASN A 361 -12.81 5.86 0.18
C ASN A 361 -13.99 6.80 -0.11
N ASN A 362 -13.82 8.12 0.08
CA ASN A 362 -14.88 9.09 -0.11
C ASN A 362 -14.78 9.82 -1.46
N VAL A 363 -15.91 10.34 -1.90
CA VAL A 363 -16.06 11.18 -3.08
C VAL A 363 -16.46 12.58 -2.62
N VAL A 364 -15.57 13.57 -2.74
CA VAL A 364 -15.83 14.95 -2.31
C VAL A 364 -16.06 15.83 -3.53
N ARG A 365 -17.19 16.52 -3.59
CA ARG A 365 -17.57 17.41 -4.71
C ARG A 365 -18.01 18.77 -4.22
N ARG A 366 -17.40 19.83 -4.76
CA ARG A 366 -17.82 21.21 -4.51
C ARG A 366 -17.48 22.11 -5.70
N GLU A 367 -18.11 23.28 -5.78
CA GLU A 367 -17.80 24.28 -6.81
C GLU A 367 -16.73 25.28 -6.34
N SER A 368 -16.57 25.45 -5.03
CA SER A 368 -15.56 26.35 -4.45
C SER A 368 -15.29 26.04 -2.98
N GLY A 369 -14.14 26.50 -2.49
CA GLY A 369 -13.69 26.32 -1.10
C GLY A 369 -12.85 25.05 -0.91
N ALA A 370 -12.57 24.71 0.34
CA ALA A 370 -11.78 23.52 0.67
C ALA A 370 -12.63 22.23 0.59
N GLY A 371 -12.09 21.12 0.10
CA GLY A 371 -12.78 19.83 0.14
C GLY A 371 -12.67 19.23 1.53
N VAL A 372 -11.44 18.90 1.91
CA VAL A 372 -11.09 18.39 3.23
C VAL A 372 -10.16 19.39 3.92
N SER A 373 -10.41 19.66 5.20
CA SER A 373 -9.56 20.55 6.00
C SER A 373 -9.30 19.96 7.38
N THR A 374 -8.06 19.99 7.86
CA THR A 374 -7.74 19.44 9.18
C THR A 374 -7.88 20.43 10.34
N GLN A 375 -7.93 21.75 10.07
CA GLN A 375 -8.17 22.85 11.03
C GLN A 375 -7.60 22.66 12.47
N SER A 376 -6.36 22.19 12.57
CA SER A 376 -5.83 21.67 13.84
C SER A 376 -5.06 22.70 14.67
N SER A 377 -4.95 23.94 14.20
CA SER A 377 -4.15 25.00 14.84
C SER A 377 -4.61 25.39 16.25
N ALA A 378 -5.86 25.08 16.62
CA ALA A 378 -6.39 25.29 17.97
C ALA A 378 -7.58 24.35 18.26
N PRO A 379 -7.73 23.79 19.47
CA PRO A 379 -6.76 23.81 20.57
C PRO A 379 -5.49 23.00 20.23
N VAL A 380 -4.35 23.38 20.82
CA VAL A 380 -3.10 22.63 20.64
C VAL A 380 -3.15 21.36 21.50
N ARG A 381 -3.30 20.22 20.84
CA ARG A 381 -3.27 18.88 21.44
C ARG A 381 -2.80 17.86 20.39
N PRO A 382 -2.48 16.61 20.77
CA PRO A 382 -2.04 15.61 19.82
C PRO A 382 -3.09 15.36 18.74
N ASN A 383 -2.63 15.18 17.50
CA ASN A 383 -3.47 14.92 16.34
C ASN A 383 -2.68 14.14 15.29
N SER A 384 -3.39 13.32 14.53
CA SER A 384 -2.87 12.51 13.43
C SER A 384 -4.00 12.32 12.43
N PHE A 385 -3.65 12.27 11.15
CA PHE A 385 -4.62 12.20 10.07
C PHE A 385 -4.19 11.19 9.02
N THR A 386 -5.14 10.35 8.60
CA THR A 386 -5.02 9.52 7.40
C THR A 386 -6.09 9.95 6.41
N ILE A 387 -5.68 10.41 5.24
CA ILE A 387 -6.57 10.77 4.14
C ILE A 387 -6.22 9.85 2.97
N GLU A 388 -7.05 8.85 2.73
CA GLU A 388 -6.68 7.75 1.83
C GLU A 388 -7.76 7.39 0.80
N ASN A 389 -7.37 7.04 -0.43
CA ASN A 389 -8.29 6.47 -1.43
C ASN A 389 -9.49 7.39 -1.76
N ASN A 390 -9.38 8.70 -1.58
CA ASN A 390 -10.47 9.63 -1.84
C ASN A 390 -10.39 10.21 -3.26
N ASP A 391 -11.55 10.53 -3.84
CA ASP A 391 -11.67 11.34 -5.05
C ASP A 391 -12.18 12.73 -4.68
N VAL A 392 -11.33 13.76 -4.81
CA VAL A 392 -11.64 15.13 -4.41
C VAL A 392 -11.58 16.09 -5.60
N SER A 393 -12.73 16.74 -5.86
CA SER A 393 -12.88 17.75 -6.90
C SER A 393 -13.79 18.88 -6.44
N VAL A 394 -13.19 20.02 -6.06
CA VAL A 394 -13.88 21.08 -5.30
C VAL A 394 -13.74 22.51 -5.85
N GLY A 395 -12.99 22.72 -6.93
CA GLY A 395 -12.74 24.05 -7.52
C GLY A 395 -11.92 25.03 -6.67
N GLY A 396 -11.71 24.75 -5.38
CA GLY A 396 -10.86 25.50 -4.45
C GLY A 396 -9.65 24.70 -3.99
N GLN A 397 -9.44 24.51 -2.68
CA GLN A 397 -8.36 23.65 -2.18
C GLN A 397 -8.89 22.23 -2.03
N GLY A 398 -8.33 21.23 -2.72
CA GLY A 398 -8.71 19.82 -2.53
C GLY A 398 -8.54 19.43 -1.06
N LEU A 399 -7.28 19.41 -0.63
CA LEU A 399 -6.87 19.17 0.75
C LEU A 399 -6.20 20.42 1.32
N GLN A 400 -6.76 20.96 2.41
CA GLN A 400 -6.18 22.04 3.19
C GLN A 400 -5.66 21.50 4.52
N LEU A 401 -4.36 21.23 4.57
CA LEU A 401 -3.70 20.51 5.64
C LEU A 401 -3.05 21.51 6.62
N ASP A 402 -3.63 21.62 7.80
CA ASP A 402 -3.09 22.34 8.95
C ASP A 402 -2.68 21.33 10.04
N GLY A 403 -2.00 21.80 11.08
CA GLY A 403 -1.51 21.00 12.19
C GLY A 403 -1.43 21.83 13.47
N ASN A 404 -0.66 21.35 14.43
CA ASN A 404 -0.17 22.13 15.56
C ASN A 404 1.17 21.57 16.05
N SER A 405 1.73 22.17 17.11
CA SER A 405 3.01 21.74 17.69
C SER A 405 3.00 20.34 18.34
N GLN A 406 1.88 19.61 18.28
CA GLN A 406 1.71 18.23 18.76
C GLN A 406 1.15 17.31 17.67
N THR A 407 1.11 17.74 16.40
CA THR A 407 0.83 16.84 15.28
C THR A 407 1.85 15.70 15.27
N GLN A 408 1.36 14.48 15.34
CA GLN A 408 2.15 13.25 15.40
C GLN A 408 2.44 12.71 14.00
N SER A 409 1.42 12.66 13.14
CA SER A 409 1.54 12.16 11.78
C SER A 409 0.51 12.81 10.85
N LEU A 410 0.80 12.79 9.56
CA LEU A 410 -0.11 13.19 8.50
C LEU A 410 0.20 12.31 7.29
N ALA A 411 -0.74 11.46 6.90
CA ALA A 411 -0.62 10.59 5.74
C ALA A 411 -1.69 10.96 4.70
N VAL A 412 -1.25 11.26 3.48
CA VAL A 412 -2.11 11.52 2.32
C VAL A 412 -1.78 10.47 1.28
N LEU A 413 -2.64 9.47 1.13
CA LEU A 413 -2.34 8.24 0.41
C LEU A 413 -3.33 7.96 -0.72
N ASN A 414 -2.85 7.62 -1.91
CA ASN A 414 -3.69 7.01 -2.96
C ASN A 414 -4.95 7.82 -3.34
N ASN A 415 -4.92 9.15 -3.18
CA ASN A 415 -6.06 10.00 -3.50
C ASN A 415 -6.01 10.43 -4.97
N LEU A 416 -7.18 10.52 -5.60
CA LEU A 416 -7.37 11.24 -6.85
C LEU A 416 -7.78 12.68 -6.53
N LEU A 417 -6.91 13.63 -6.83
CA LEU A 417 -7.14 15.05 -6.61
C LEU A 417 -7.16 15.76 -7.96
N GLN A 418 -8.36 16.14 -8.42
CA GLN A 418 -8.53 16.72 -9.75
C GLN A 418 -9.48 17.91 -9.82
N ASN A 419 -9.25 18.79 -10.79
CA ASN A 419 -10.09 19.97 -11.03
C ASN A 419 -10.21 20.89 -9.80
N ASN A 420 -9.15 20.98 -9.00
CA ASN A 420 -9.07 21.87 -7.85
C ASN A 420 -8.27 23.14 -8.21
N GLY A 421 -8.51 24.24 -7.51
CA GLY A 421 -7.63 25.40 -7.58
C GLY A 421 -6.22 25.10 -7.02
N ARG A 422 -6.13 24.29 -5.96
CA ARG A 422 -4.90 23.63 -5.50
C ARG A 422 -5.24 22.23 -5.03
N ALA A 423 -4.51 21.21 -5.44
CA ALA A 423 -4.81 19.84 -5.05
C ALA A 423 -4.53 19.62 -3.56
N ILE A 424 -3.28 19.87 -3.16
CA ILE A 424 -2.82 19.77 -1.77
C ILE A 424 -2.19 21.10 -1.37
N GLN A 425 -2.57 21.62 -0.20
CA GLN A 425 -1.98 22.82 0.35
C GLN A 425 -1.76 22.69 1.86
N THR A 426 -0.53 22.93 2.31
CA THR A 426 -0.27 23.13 3.75
C THR A 426 -0.65 24.53 4.22
N PHE A 427 -1.18 24.62 5.43
CA PHE A 427 -1.71 25.82 6.07
C PHE A 427 -1.29 25.89 7.55
N GLY A 428 -1.52 27.04 8.20
CA GLY A 428 -1.32 27.25 9.63
C GLY A 428 0.04 26.78 10.15
N SER A 429 0.08 25.89 11.14
CA SER A 429 1.38 25.52 11.74
C SER A 429 2.21 24.56 10.90
N LEU A 430 1.57 23.75 10.04
CA LEU A 430 2.31 22.94 9.06
C LEU A 430 2.99 23.84 8.04
N HIS A 431 2.33 24.96 7.71
CA HIS A 431 2.93 25.99 6.88
C HIS A 431 4.17 26.61 7.54
N ASP A 432 4.18 26.74 8.86
CA ASP A 432 5.30 27.26 9.65
C ASP A 432 6.41 26.21 9.91
N GLY A 433 6.31 25.00 9.34
CA GLY A 433 7.33 23.94 9.44
C GLY A 433 7.34 23.15 10.75
N LEU A 434 6.25 23.19 11.53
CA LEU A 434 6.11 22.43 12.77
C LEU A 434 5.46 21.06 12.50
N ILE A 435 6.29 20.05 12.18
CA ILE A 435 5.94 18.63 12.39
C ILE A 435 6.97 18.05 13.35
N ALA A 436 6.51 17.41 14.43
CA ALA A 436 7.41 16.73 15.36
C ALA A 436 7.70 15.30 14.86
N ASN A 437 8.96 14.89 14.98
CA ASN A 437 9.47 13.52 15.08
C ASN A 437 9.28 12.48 13.96
N ASP A 438 8.46 12.62 12.91
CA ASP A 438 8.48 11.67 11.75
C ASP A 438 7.84 12.21 10.44
N GLY A 439 7.85 13.53 10.22
CA GLY A 439 7.39 14.15 8.96
C GLY A 439 5.92 13.89 8.57
N GLY A 440 5.47 14.48 7.47
CA GLY A 440 4.20 14.10 6.82
C GLY A 440 4.49 13.34 5.52
N SER A 441 3.62 12.41 5.12
CA SER A 441 3.73 11.69 3.86
C SER A 441 2.64 12.06 2.87
N ILE A 442 3.03 12.22 1.61
CA ILE A 442 2.14 12.37 0.46
C ILE A 442 2.57 11.30 -0.54
N THR A 443 1.85 10.18 -0.58
CA THR A 443 2.30 8.98 -1.30
C THR A 443 1.22 8.36 -2.17
N GLY A 444 1.57 7.88 -3.37
CA GLY A 444 0.64 7.13 -4.23
C GLY A 444 -0.50 7.96 -4.84
N ASN A 445 -0.49 9.29 -4.70
CA ASN A 445 -1.61 10.12 -5.12
C ASN A 445 -1.56 10.41 -6.62
N THR A 446 -2.73 10.51 -7.24
CA THR A 446 -2.90 11.06 -8.59
C THR A 446 -3.37 12.52 -8.48
N VAL A 447 -2.53 13.45 -8.88
CA VAL A 447 -2.74 14.90 -8.78
C VAL A 447 -2.76 15.51 -10.17
N THR A 448 -3.96 15.68 -10.74
CA THR A 448 -4.10 16.06 -12.15
C THR A 448 -5.13 17.15 -12.42
N GLU A 449 -4.94 17.94 -13.48
CA GLU A 449 -5.89 18.98 -13.91
C GLU A 449 -6.19 20.06 -12.83
N ASN A 450 -5.27 20.32 -11.90
CA ASN A 450 -5.46 21.34 -10.86
C ASN A 450 -4.83 22.68 -11.25
N GLY A 451 -5.06 23.73 -10.45
CA GLY A 451 -4.36 25.00 -10.57
C GLY A 451 -2.88 24.86 -10.17
N ASP A 452 -2.62 24.62 -8.89
CA ASP A 452 -1.35 24.07 -8.39
C ASP A 452 -1.57 22.59 -8.01
N GLY A 453 -0.60 21.70 -8.21
CA GLY A 453 -0.63 20.33 -7.71
C GLY A 453 -0.42 20.28 -6.19
N VAL A 454 0.82 20.06 -5.76
CA VAL A 454 1.20 19.97 -4.34
C VAL A 454 1.91 21.23 -3.89
N ARG A 455 1.31 22.00 -2.97
CA ARG A 455 1.88 23.24 -2.43
C ARG A 455 2.28 23.09 -0.96
N LEU A 456 3.58 23.07 -0.71
CA LEU A 456 4.16 22.98 0.63
C LEU A 456 4.85 24.31 0.98
N ALA A 457 4.60 24.85 2.17
CA ALA A 457 5.28 26.07 2.61
C ALA A 457 6.58 25.79 3.38
N GLY A 458 6.53 24.93 4.39
CA GLY A 458 7.67 24.51 5.19
C GLY A 458 7.53 23.06 5.66
N GLY A 459 8.49 22.61 6.49
CA GLY A 459 8.45 21.31 7.17
C GLY A 459 9.12 20.16 6.43
N GLY A 460 9.30 19.04 7.15
CA GLY A 460 9.82 17.79 6.60
C GLY A 460 8.68 16.91 6.11
N PHE A 461 8.62 16.70 4.80
CA PHE A 461 7.65 15.83 4.15
C PHE A 461 8.38 14.83 3.28
N VAL A 462 7.81 13.64 3.15
CA VAL A 462 8.15 12.69 2.09
C VAL A 462 7.04 12.75 1.05
N VAL A 463 7.38 13.18 -0.16
CA VAL A 463 6.48 13.18 -1.31
C VAL A 463 6.97 12.09 -2.25
N SER A 464 6.26 10.95 -2.30
CA SER A 464 6.74 9.78 -3.03
C SER A 464 5.71 9.02 -3.86
N SER A 465 6.13 8.39 -4.94
CA SER A 465 5.26 7.50 -5.74
C SER A 465 3.96 8.18 -6.20
N ASN A 466 3.98 9.51 -6.42
CA ASN A 466 2.80 10.24 -6.89
C ASN A 466 2.88 10.45 -8.40
N MET A 467 1.72 10.43 -9.04
CA MET A 467 1.51 10.89 -10.41
C MET A 467 1.00 12.33 -10.36
N ILE A 468 1.80 13.30 -10.79
CA ILE A 468 1.53 14.74 -10.70
C ILE A 468 1.58 15.36 -12.09
N THR A 469 0.45 15.34 -12.78
CA THR A 469 0.39 15.64 -14.21
C THR A 469 -0.60 16.75 -14.57
N ASP A 470 -0.40 17.40 -15.72
CA ASP A 470 -1.41 18.29 -16.33
C ASP A 470 -1.93 19.43 -15.42
N ASN A 471 -1.17 19.86 -14.41
CA ASN A 471 -1.57 20.97 -13.57
C ASN A 471 -1.28 22.30 -14.28
N ASN A 472 -2.18 23.28 -14.14
CA ASN A 472 -2.15 24.54 -14.88
C ASN A 472 -0.99 25.48 -14.47
N THR A 473 -0.34 25.20 -13.35
CA THR A 473 0.82 25.96 -12.87
C THR A 473 1.92 24.98 -12.47
N TYR A 474 2.11 24.71 -11.19
CA TYR A 474 3.24 23.89 -10.73
C TYR A 474 2.78 22.46 -10.43
N GLY A 475 3.64 21.49 -10.68
CA GLY A 475 3.46 20.12 -10.16
C GLY A 475 3.62 20.11 -8.64
N ILE A 476 4.84 20.39 -8.15
CA ILE A 476 5.16 20.54 -6.73
C ILE A 476 5.75 21.93 -6.48
N ARG A 477 5.31 22.62 -5.43
CA ARG A 477 5.80 23.94 -5.04
C ARG A 477 6.13 24.01 -3.54
N PRO A 478 7.33 23.58 -3.11
CA PRO A 478 7.82 23.79 -1.75
C PRO A 478 8.33 25.24 -1.52
N GLY A 479 8.49 25.63 -0.25
CA GLY A 479 9.02 26.94 0.16
C GLY A 479 8.01 28.08 0.01
N ALA A 480 6.75 27.76 -0.27
CA ALA A 480 5.70 28.72 -0.53
C ALA A 480 5.55 29.74 0.61
N GLY A 481 5.72 31.03 0.30
CA GLY A 481 5.66 32.10 1.31
C GLY A 481 7.01 32.41 1.98
N SER A 482 8.12 31.89 1.43
CA SER A 482 9.49 32.09 1.94
C SER A 482 9.68 31.51 3.35
N ILE A 483 9.11 30.33 3.60
CA ILE A 483 9.30 29.57 4.84
C ILE A 483 10.39 28.52 4.63
N SER A 484 11.22 28.30 5.64
CA SER A 484 12.34 27.35 5.58
C SER A 484 11.86 25.91 5.39
N LEU A 485 12.62 25.16 4.59
CA LEU A 485 12.42 23.75 4.29
C LEU A 485 13.51 22.95 5.01
N THR A 486 13.09 21.96 5.79
CA THR A 486 14.00 21.08 6.55
C THR A 486 13.51 19.65 6.45
N GLY A 487 14.32 18.73 5.91
CA GLY A 487 13.97 17.30 5.82
C GLY A 487 12.88 17.00 4.80
N LEU A 488 12.89 17.67 3.65
CA LEU A 488 11.94 17.43 2.55
C LEU A 488 12.57 16.46 1.55
N GLU A 489 11.89 15.35 1.31
CA GLU A 489 12.28 14.35 0.32
C GLU A 489 11.20 14.27 -0.76
N ILE A 490 11.60 14.46 -2.02
CA ILE A 490 10.74 14.27 -3.20
C ILE A 490 11.36 13.14 -4.01
N THR A 491 10.74 11.95 -4.00
CA THR A 491 11.33 10.74 -4.60
C THR A 491 10.34 9.82 -5.29
N GLY A 492 10.72 9.16 -6.38
CA GLY A 492 9.88 8.17 -7.06
C GLY A 492 8.58 8.74 -7.63
N ASN A 493 8.51 10.03 -7.95
CA ASN A 493 7.31 10.65 -8.51
C ASN A 493 7.39 10.77 -10.03
N ASP A 494 6.24 10.65 -10.69
CA ASP A 494 6.04 11.04 -12.09
C ASP A 494 5.47 12.46 -12.13
N ILE A 495 6.27 13.42 -12.58
CA ILE A 495 5.94 14.86 -12.60
C ILE A 495 5.96 15.32 -14.05
N GLU A 496 4.78 15.33 -14.68
CA GLU A 496 4.70 15.43 -16.14
C GLU A 496 3.75 16.52 -16.63
N ASP A 497 4.09 17.15 -17.75
CA ASP A 497 3.18 18.02 -18.52
C ASP A 497 2.49 19.13 -17.68
N ASN A 498 3.12 19.59 -16.60
CA ASN A 498 2.63 20.73 -15.84
C ASN A 498 2.89 22.01 -16.65
N SER A 499 1.89 22.89 -16.72
CA SER A 499 1.92 24.06 -17.61
C SER A 499 2.88 25.18 -17.18
N ALA A 500 3.37 25.13 -15.94
CA ALA A 500 4.53 25.88 -15.46
C ALA A 500 5.65 24.89 -15.06
N ASN A 501 6.41 25.18 -13.99
CA ASN A 501 7.51 24.30 -13.60
C ASN A 501 7.00 22.97 -13.00
N GLY A 502 7.71 21.88 -13.25
CA GLY A 502 7.45 20.60 -12.60
C GLY A 502 7.58 20.75 -11.07
N ILE A 503 8.75 21.25 -10.63
CA ILE A 503 9.02 21.61 -9.25
C ILE A 503 9.49 23.06 -9.15
N GLN A 504 8.83 23.85 -8.29
CA GLN A 504 9.18 25.23 -7.98
C GLN A 504 9.58 25.38 -6.51
N VAL A 505 10.86 25.59 -6.24
CA VAL A 505 11.33 25.94 -4.88
C VAL A 505 11.36 27.46 -4.76
N ASP A 506 10.39 28.03 -4.04
CA ASP A 506 10.22 29.49 -3.89
C ASP A 506 11.40 30.13 -3.13
N GLY A 507 11.81 31.32 -3.59
CA GLY A 507 12.93 32.05 -2.99
C GLY A 507 12.66 32.59 -1.58
N GLY A 508 13.75 32.78 -0.82
CA GLY A 508 13.70 33.26 0.57
C GLY A 508 13.41 32.19 1.62
N ALA A 509 13.17 30.95 1.20
CA ALA A 509 13.25 29.77 2.06
C ALA A 509 14.73 29.43 2.35
N ASP A 510 15.07 29.18 3.62
CA ASP A 510 16.31 28.45 3.92
C ASP A 510 16.09 26.97 3.59
N ILE A 511 17.09 26.31 2.99
CA ILE A 511 17.04 24.88 2.69
C ILE A 511 18.06 24.13 3.56
N GLU A 512 17.59 23.08 4.23
CA GLU A 512 18.39 22.14 5.01
C GLU A 512 17.83 20.73 4.74
N ASP A 513 18.67 19.76 4.40
CA ASP A 513 18.22 18.38 4.14
C ASP A 513 17.01 18.29 3.18
N VAL A 514 17.11 18.96 2.02
CA VAL A 514 16.11 18.89 0.95
C VAL A 514 16.69 18.10 -0.22
N THR A 515 16.03 17.02 -0.61
CA THR A 515 16.43 16.15 -1.72
C THR A 515 15.30 15.97 -2.72
N ILE A 516 15.65 15.99 -4.01
CA ILE A 516 14.77 15.69 -5.12
C ILE A 516 15.47 14.62 -5.93
N ASN A 517 15.23 13.34 -5.68
CA ASN A 517 15.98 12.26 -6.34
C ASN A 517 15.04 11.18 -6.86
N GLU A 518 15.46 10.40 -7.84
CA GLU A 518 14.72 9.22 -8.32
C GLU A 518 13.31 9.55 -8.84
N ASN A 519 13.10 10.74 -9.40
CA ASN A 519 11.84 11.14 -10.02
C ASN A 519 11.93 11.10 -11.55
N ASN A 520 10.79 10.86 -12.19
CA ASN A 520 10.56 11.06 -13.62
C ASN A 520 9.99 12.47 -13.85
N ILE A 521 10.80 13.38 -14.41
CA ILE A 521 10.43 14.80 -14.63
C ILE A 521 10.44 15.08 -16.13
N THR A 522 9.26 15.20 -16.74
CA THR A 522 9.14 15.28 -18.21
C THR A 522 8.07 16.27 -18.67
N GLY A 523 8.32 17.00 -19.77
CA GLY A 523 7.29 17.81 -20.42
C GLY A 523 6.86 19.08 -19.66
N ASN A 524 7.57 19.46 -18.59
CA ASN A 524 7.23 20.65 -17.81
C ASN A 524 7.87 21.92 -18.39
N GLU A 525 7.11 23.02 -18.49
CA GLU A 525 7.60 24.27 -19.10
C GLU A 525 7.47 25.49 -18.16
N PRO A 526 8.51 26.32 -17.95
CA PRO A 526 9.81 26.28 -18.61
C PRO A 526 10.86 25.37 -17.96
N PHE A 527 10.67 24.92 -16.71
CA PHE A 527 11.67 24.12 -16.00
C PHE A 527 11.06 22.83 -15.42
N GLY A 528 11.81 21.74 -15.47
CA GLY A 528 11.55 20.57 -14.63
C GLY A 528 11.75 20.92 -13.16
N VAL A 529 12.89 21.56 -12.82
CA VAL A 529 13.16 22.08 -11.47
C VAL A 529 13.65 23.53 -11.56
N ASN A 530 12.94 24.45 -10.91
CA ASN A 530 13.35 25.83 -10.72
C ASN A 530 13.64 26.11 -9.24
N ASN A 531 14.87 26.52 -8.94
CA ASN A 531 15.34 26.87 -7.61
C ASN A 531 15.57 28.38 -7.49
N GLU A 532 14.77 29.05 -6.65
CA GLU A 532 14.90 30.49 -6.40
C GLU A 532 15.58 30.81 -5.06
N THR A 533 16.10 29.80 -4.35
CA THR A 533 16.68 29.98 -3.00
C THR A 533 18.08 30.63 -3.03
N GLY A 534 18.82 30.47 -4.14
CA GLY A 534 20.21 30.91 -4.26
C GLY A 534 21.21 30.02 -3.52
N VAL A 535 20.78 28.83 -3.09
CA VAL A 535 21.60 27.78 -2.47
C VAL A 535 21.51 26.53 -3.36
N LEU A 536 22.63 25.83 -3.53
CA LEU A 536 22.68 24.61 -4.34
C LEU A 536 21.71 23.55 -3.76
N LEU A 537 20.73 23.16 -4.58
CA LEU A 537 19.71 22.17 -4.26
C LEU A 537 20.09 20.81 -4.85
N ASP A 538 20.02 19.74 -4.06
CA ASP A 538 20.25 18.38 -4.55
C ASP A 538 19.04 17.91 -5.37
N ALA A 539 19.25 17.81 -6.68
CA ALA A 539 18.33 17.21 -7.64
C ALA A 539 19.01 16.08 -8.44
N THR A 540 19.93 15.36 -7.82
CA THR A 540 20.66 14.27 -8.48
C THR A 540 19.77 13.05 -8.70
N ASN A 541 20.21 12.13 -9.56
CA ASN A 541 19.51 10.88 -9.88
C ASN A 541 18.05 11.05 -10.32
N ASN A 542 17.69 12.11 -11.06
CA ASN A 542 16.38 12.20 -11.71
C ASN A 542 16.47 11.87 -13.20
N TRP A 543 15.36 11.39 -13.76
CA TRP A 543 15.13 11.33 -15.20
C TRP A 543 14.50 12.65 -15.65
N TRP A 544 15.05 13.25 -16.71
CA TRP A 544 14.66 14.59 -17.17
C TRP A 544 13.90 14.56 -18.51
N GLY A 545 13.44 13.39 -18.95
CA GLY A 545 12.78 13.24 -20.25
C GLY A 545 13.70 12.94 -21.44
N ASP A 546 15.02 13.05 -21.28
CA ASP A 546 16.01 12.59 -22.27
C ASP A 546 17.26 11.99 -21.61
N ALA A 547 17.86 11.00 -22.28
CA ALA A 547 19.05 10.28 -21.84
C ALA A 547 20.32 11.13 -21.86
N ASP A 548 20.30 12.27 -22.56
CA ASP A 548 21.38 13.25 -22.49
C ASP A 548 21.26 14.25 -21.32
N GLY A 549 20.20 14.14 -20.51
CA GLY A 549 20.00 14.87 -19.26
C GLY A 549 19.17 16.16 -19.42
N PRO A 550 19.11 17.00 -18.36
CA PRO A 550 18.31 18.21 -18.39
C PRO A 550 18.90 19.26 -19.33
N SER A 551 18.06 20.13 -19.84
CA SER A 551 18.48 21.37 -20.53
C SER A 551 18.62 22.54 -19.53
N GLY A 552 18.68 23.79 -20.02
CA GLY A 552 18.92 24.96 -19.17
C GLY A 552 20.39 25.08 -18.76
N GLU A 553 20.69 24.89 -17.47
CA GLU A 553 22.08 24.76 -16.97
C GLU A 553 22.67 23.36 -17.22
N GLY A 554 21.82 22.38 -17.59
CA GLY A 554 22.24 21.03 -17.95
C GLY A 554 22.77 20.89 -19.39
N PRO A 555 23.48 19.79 -19.70
CA PRO A 555 24.11 19.58 -21.01
C PRO A 555 23.16 19.03 -22.09
N GLY A 556 21.96 18.60 -21.70
CA GLY A 556 21.06 17.79 -22.52
C GLY A 556 19.87 18.54 -23.11
N SER A 557 18.85 17.77 -23.44
CA SER A 557 17.65 18.20 -24.17
C SER A 557 16.33 17.92 -23.43
N GLY A 558 16.39 17.27 -22.27
CA GLY A 558 15.26 17.09 -21.38
C GLY A 558 14.78 18.39 -20.72
N ASP A 559 13.86 18.25 -19.77
CA ASP A 559 13.31 19.34 -18.97
C ASP A 559 14.42 20.22 -18.37
N ALA A 560 14.24 21.53 -18.45
CA ALA A 560 15.28 22.46 -18.07
C ALA A 560 15.44 22.54 -16.54
N VAL A 561 16.67 22.76 -16.09
CA VAL A 561 16.97 23.14 -14.70
C VAL A 561 17.48 24.58 -14.63
N SER A 562 17.15 25.28 -13.54
CA SER A 562 17.65 26.63 -13.27
C SER A 562 19.10 26.63 -12.75
N GLU A 563 19.66 27.82 -12.51
CA GLU A 563 20.86 27.99 -11.67
C GLU A 563 20.63 27.36 -10.28
N ASP A 564 21.73 26.99 -9.62
CA ASP A 564 21.76 26.42 -8.26
C ASP A 564 20.99 25.09 -8.10
N VAL A 565 20.86 24.29 -9.15
CA VAL A 565 20.38 22.89 -9.10
C VAL A 565 21.54 21.93 -9.39
N ASP A 566 21.83 21.03 -8.45
CA ASP A 566 22.77 19.92 -8.68
C ASP A 566 22.02 18.72 -9.27
N PHE A 567 22.19 18.49 -10.56
CA PHE A 567 21.51 17.44 -11.31
C PHE A 567 22.44 16.27 -11.69
N THR A 568 23.68 16.22 -11.19
CA THR A 568 24.67 15.21 -11.59
C THR A 568 25.05 14.27 -10.44
N PRO A 569 24.92 12.94 -10.59
CA PRO A 569 24.49 12.22 -11.81
C PRO A 569 23.00 12.41 -12.12
N PHE A 570 22.59 12.12 -13.36
CA PHE A 570 21.18 12.00 -13.78
C PHE A 570 20.94 10.62 -14.39
N ALA A 571 19.68 10.17 -14.39
CA ALA A 571 19.29 8.90 -14.97
C ALA A 571 19.27 8.96 -16.51
N THR A 572 19.61 7.85 -17.17
CA THR A 572 19.59 7.73 -18.63
C THR A 572 18.38 6.96 -19.18
N THR A 573 17.53 6.46 -18.28
CA THR A 573 16.23 5.87 -18.53
C THR A 573 15.27 6.34 -17.43
N PRO A 574 13.96 6.33 -17.66
CA PRO A 574 12.97 6.50 -16.60
C PRO A 574 13.20 5.49 -15.46
N PHE A 575 12.79 5.88 -14.25
CA PHE A 575 12.71 5.03 -13.07
C PHE A 575 11.49 4.13 -13.11
#